data_AF-A0A7K4DND3-F1
#
_entry.id   AF-A0A7K4DND3-F1
#
_cell.length_a   1.000
_cell.length_b   1.000
_cell.length_c   1.000
_cell.angle_alpha   90.00
_cell.angle_beta   90.00
_cell.angle_gamma   90.00
#
_symmetry.space_group_name_H-M   'P 1'
#
loop_
_entity.id
_entity.type
_entity.pdbx_description
1 polymer ?
#
loop_
_entity_poly.entity_id
_entity_poly.type
_entity_poly.pdbx_seq_one_letter_code
_entity_poly.pdbx_strand_id
1 'polypeptide(L)'
;MKFKSIDLFSPYILVAIIVIYTALAAIAYQEHLRNLQWISTTTWIYVLMGTLFFIAGVFAPKFLYNHSEKLKSLLSSPGVTEKNSEPWYNKIRVMLDERVVLAAVLIGILLQIINLYLLGGIPILSGYLKFKATTDLWRFAYPIFLPAITILLAKYPRKWYYLLFIIGLGVFAINGYRTTTMAILISGFITLYYTRKMKTSHILIAILLIGLVGVAAGYIAVMSIQWQQWSLNPLQLVAYRAGFTMMVFDKIVHMAGATGGDLFQQALSTGHPRVTVSQVVLNYPVSGSTPTTSITSTIFGPAVLDFGFYAMIIQMFIIGAVLRIIYAAQIKASGALTALYAIVLTHTMIWVETGPTDSVVYLFYLLAIVAVALYATQLMKNPSTS
;
A
#
# COMPACT_ATOMS: atom_id res chain seq x y z
N MET A 1 6.86 18.61 29.58
CA MET A 1 5.73 18.52 28.63
C MET A 1 5.48 17.07 28.26
N LYS A 2 4.36 16.48 28.70
CA LYS A 2 3.93 15.16 28.21
C LYS A 2 3.40 15.37 26.80
N PHE A 3 4.17 15.01 25.77
CA PHE A 3 3.61 14.84 24.43
C PHE A 3 2.45 13.85 24.55
N LYS A 4 1.22 14.37 24.46
CA LYS A 4 0.01 13.56 24.29
C LYS A 4 0.32 12.66 23.09
N SER A 5 0.36 11.35 23.31
CA SER A 5 0.91 10.35 22.39
C SER A 5 0.34 10.53 20.98
N ILE A 6 1.10 11.19 20.10
CA ILE A 6 0.74 11.34 18.69
C ILE A 6 0.86 9.95 18.08
N ASP A 7 -0.25 9.44 17.55
CA ASP A 7 -0.24 8.15 16.87
C ASP A 7 0.42 8.28 15.50
N LEU A 8 1.65 7.77 15.40
CA LEU A 8 2.51 7.89 14.22
C LEU A 8 1.85 7.30 12.96
N PHE A 9 1.12 6.19 13.11
CA PHE A 9 0.51 5.47 11.99
C PHE A 9 -0.98 5.77 11.84
N SER A 10 -1.45 6.93 12.31
CA SER A 10 -2.78 7.41 11.97
C SER A 10 -2.88 7.74 10.47
N PRO A 11 -4.09 7.81 9.85
CA PRO A 11 -4.23 8.11 8.43
C PRO A 11 -3.53 9.39 7.96
N TYR A 12 -3.30 10.35 8.86
CA TYR A 12 -2.59 11.60 8.59
C TYR A 12 -1.12 11.42 8.22
N ILE A 13 -0.51 10.26 8.53
CA ILE A 13 0.87 9.94 8.10
C ILE A 13 1.03 10.02 6.58
N LEU A 14 -0.03 9.76 5.82
CA LEU A 14 0.00 9.86 4.37
C LEU A 14 0.29 11.29 3.90
N VAL A 15 -0.23 12.30 4.60
CA VAL A 15 0.05 13.72 4.31
C VAL A 15 1.53 14.01 4.50
N ALA A 16 2.12 13.53 5.61
CA ALA A 16 3.56 13.69 5.86
C ALA A 16 4.39 13.00 4.78
N ILE A 17 3.98 11.81 4.32
CA ILE A 17 4.67 11.08 3.25
C ILE A 17 4.57 11.83 1.92
N ILE A 18 3.41 12.40 1.56
CA ILE A 18 3.26 13.22 0.36
C ILE A 18 4.17 14.46 0.42
N VAL A 19 4.24 15.13 1.57
CA VAL A 19 5.13 16.28 1.78
C VAL A 19 6.61 15.87 1.66
N ILE A 20 7.01 14.76 2.29
CA ILE A 20 8.39 14.25 2.16
C ILE A 20 8.69 13.88 0.70
N TYR A 21 7.76 13.23 0.01
CA TYR A 21 7.94 12.82 -1.38
C TYR A 21 8.10 14.01 -2.33
N THR A 22 7.27 15.04 -2.17
CA THR A 22 7.37 16.27 -2.95
C THR A 22 8.64 17.08 -2.63
N ALA A 23 9.09 17.08 -1.37
CA ALA A 23 10.38 17.66 -0.99
C ALA A 23 11.56 16.92 -1.65
N LEU A 24 11.53 15.59 -1.68
CA LEU A 24 12.54 14.78 -2.39
C LEU A 24 12.55 15.06 -3.90
N ALA A 25 11.37 15.27 -4.50
CA ALA A 25 11.26 15.67 -5.90
C ALA A 25 11.87 17.07 -6.15
N ALA A 26 11.60 18.03 -5.27
CA ALA A 26 12.18 19.38 -5.35
C ALA A 26 13.72 19.37 -5.29
N ILE A 27 14.31 18.55 -4.41
CA ILE A 27 15.77 18.34 -4.36
C ILE A 27 16.28 17.80 -5.69
N ALA A 28 15.59 16.82 -6.29
CA ALA A 28 16.01 16.24 -7.56
C ALA A 28 16.01 17.25 -8.72
N TYR A 29 15.06 18.19 -8.73
CA TYR A 29 15.01 19.26 -9.71
C TYR A 29 16.08 20.31 -9.47
N GLN A 30 16.33 20.69 -8.22
CA GLN A 30 17.38 21.65 -7.87
C GLN A 30 18.78 21.14 -8.29
N GLU A 31 19.05 19.87 -8.03
CA GLU A 31 20.29 19.18 -8.40
C GLU A 31 20.34 18.78 -9.89
N HIS A 32 19.30 19.11 -10.68
CA HIS A 32 19.19 18.79 -12.11
C HIS A 32 19.50 17.30 -12.42
N LEU A 33 19.08 16.39 -11.53
CA LEU A 33 19.43 14.97 -11.63
C LEU A 33 18.93 14.40 -12.96
N ARG A 34 19.87 14.03 -13.85
CA ARG A 34 19.57 13.53 -15.21
C ARG A 34 18.61 14.44 -16.00
N ASN A 35 18.82 15.76 -15.92
CA ASN A 35 18.07 16.78 -16.66
C ASN A 35 16.55 16.77 -16.35
N LEU A 36 16.17 16.36 -15.13
CA LEU A 36 14.79 16.52 -14.67
C LEU A 36 14.41 18.01 -14.66
N GLN A 37 13.29 18.33 -15.30
CA GLN A 37 12.75 19.68 -15.33
C GLN A 37 11.85 19.93 -14.13
N TRP A 38 11.79 21.19 -13.71
CA TRP A 38 10.87 21.64 -12.68
C TRP A 38 9.42 21.47 -13.15
N ILE A 39 8.55 21.03 -12.24
CA ILE A 39 7.13 20.83 -12.54
C ILE A 39 6.35 22.16 -12.54
N SER A 40 5.29 22.21 -13.33
CA SER A 40 4.44 23.39 -13.46
C SER A 40 3.73 23.75 -12.14
N THR A 41 3.38 25.04 -11.99
CA THR A 41 2.57 25.52 -10.85
C THR A 41 1.22 24.82 -10.77
N THR A 42 0.63 24.46 -11.92
CA THR A 42 -0.60 23.67 -12.00
C THR A 42 -0.48 22.32 -11.29
N THR A 43 0.65 21.63 -11.45
CA THR A 43 0.89 20.34 -10.79
C THR A 43 1.01 20.47 -9.28
N TRP A 44 1.65 21.54 -8.80
CA TRP A 44 1.69 21.86 -7.37
C TRP A 44 0.28 22.09 -6.80
N ILE A 45 -0.58 22.80 -7.54
CA ILE A 45 -1.98 23.01 -7.16
C ILE A 45 -2.73 21.67 -7.11
N TYR A 46 -2.53 20.78 -8.08
CA TYR A 46 -3.17 19.45 -8.07
C TYR A 46 -2.76 18.63 -6.84
N VAL A 47 -1.47 18.59 -6.49
CA VAL A 47 -1.00 17.91 -5.29
C VAL A 47 -1.60 18.52 -4.03
N LEU A 48 -1.61 19.85 -3.93
CA LEU A 48 -2.20 20.55 -2.78
C LEU A 48 -3.68 20.20 -2.64
N MET A 49 -4.45 20.31 -3.72
CA MET A 49 -5.88 20.02 -3.74
C MET A 49 -6.18 18.56 -3.43
N GLY A 50 -5.46 17.61 -4.04
CA GLY A 50 -5.59 16.19 -3.74
C GLY A 50 -5.30 15.88 -2.26
N THR A 51 -4.30 16.54 -1.68
CA THR A 51 -3.94 16.40 -0.25
C THR A 51 -5.01 17.00 0.67
N LEU A 52 -5.56 18.17 0.33
CA LEU A 52 -6.64 18.80 1.10
C LEU A 52 -7.91 17.94 1.09
N PHE A 53 -8.29 17.39 -0.06
CA PHE A 53 -9.45 16.51 -0.16
C PHE A 53 -9.23 15.17 0.54
N PHE A 54 -8.01 14.65 0.57
CA PHE A 54 -7.67 13.52 1.43
C PHE A 54 -7.90 13.85 2.92
N ILE A 55 -7.41 15.00 3.39
CA ILE A 55 -7.61 15.45 4.78
C ILE A 55 -9.11 15.60 5.08
N ALA A 56 -9.89 16.20 4.16
CA ALA A 56 -11.33 16.31 4.28
C ALA A 56 -12.00 14.92 4.37
N GLY A 57 -11.56 13.97 3.54
CA GLY A 57 -11.99 12.57 3.60
C GLY A 57 -11.68 11.91 4.93
N VAL A 58 -10.49 12.11 5.51
CA VAL A 58 -10.14 11.60 6.85
C VAL A 58 -11.01 12.24 7.95
N PHE A 59 -11.36 13.52 7.81
CA PHE A 59 -12.18 14.24 8.79
C PHE A 59 -13.67 13.86 8.71
N ALA A 60 -14.21 13.62 7.52
CA ALA A 60 -15.64 13.43 7.27
C ALA A 60 -16.27 12.31 8.12
N PRO A 61 -15.73 11.08 8.22
CA PRO A 61 -16.31 10.03 9.08
C PRO A 61 -16.34 10.42 10.56
N LYS A 62 -15.33 11.15 11.04
CA LYS A 62 -15.28 11.63 12.43
C LYS A 62 -16.35 12.70 12.66
N PHE A 63 -16.51 13.62 11.72
CA PHE A 63 -17.53 14.66 11.77
C PHE A 63 -18.95 14.05 11.78
N LEU A 64 -19.22 13.11 10.87
CA LEU A 64 -20.50 12.40 10.78
C LEU A 64 -20.81 11.61 12.06
N TYR A 65 -19.83 10.92 12.63
CA TYR A 65 -19.98 10.21 13.90
C TYR A 65 -20.35 11.16 15.05
N ASN A 66 -19.71 12.33 15.13
CA ASN A 66 -19.94 13.28 16.21
C ASN A 66 -21.30 13.98 16.13
N HIS A 67 -21.87 14.14 14.93
CA HIS A 67 -23.16 14.85 14.73
C HIS A 67 -24.37 13.91 14.66
N SER A 68 -24.16 12.60 14.48
CA SER A 68 -25.26 11.64 14.40
C SER A 68 -25.41 10.87 15.71
N GLU A 69 -26.42 11.26 16.51
CA GLU A 69 -26.80 10.54 17.74
C GLU A 69 -27.16 9.07 17.47
N LYS A 70 -27.72 8.78 16.28
CA LYS A 70 -28.00 7.42 15.81
C LYS A 70 -26.72 6.61 15.58
N LEU A 71 -25.65 7.22 15.03
CA LEU A 71 -24.37 6.53 14.88
C LEU A 71 -23.68 6.33 16.23
N LYS A 72 -23.78 7.31 17.13
CA LYS A 72 -23.23 7.20 18.48
C LYS A 72 -23.85 6.03 19.22
N SER A 73 -25.19 5.97 19.30
CA SER A 73 -25.91 4.89 19.99
C SER A 73 -25.62 3.50 19.39
N LEU A 74 -25.48 3.39 18.07
CA LEU A 74 -25.13 2.14 17.38
C LEU A 74 -23.70 1.65 17.63
N LEU A 75 -22.74 2.56 17.79
CA LEU A 75 -21.31 2.25 17.95
C LEU A 75 -20.82 2.34 19.41
N SER A 76 -21.68 2.78 20.33
CA SER A 76 -21.46 2.81 21.78
C SER A 76 -21.95 1.55 22.50
N SER A 77 -22.71 0.67 21.83
CA SER A 77 -23.06 -0.65 22.38
C SER A 77 -21.79 -1.41 22.81
N PRO A 78 -21.86 -2.18 23.92
CA PRO A 78 -20.72 -2.94 24.41
C PRO A 78 -20.12 -3.79 23.29
N GLY A 79 -18.79 -3.82 23.22
CA GLY A 79 -18.06 -4.46 22.14
C GLY A 79 -18.49 -5.92 21.93
N VAL A 80 -18.42 -6.39 20.69
CA VAL A 80 -18.76 -7.78 20.34
C VAL A 80 -17.84 -8.74 21.11
N THR A 81 -18.37 -9.38 22.15
CA THR A 81 -17.71 -10.45 22.90
C THR A 81 -18.12 -11.82 22.39
N GLU A 82 -17.28 -12.83 22.65
CA GLU A 82 -17.46 -14.23 22.22
C GLU A 82 -18.82 -14.85 22.63
N LYS A 83 -19.40 -14.39 23.74
CA LYS A 83 -20.74 -14.82 24.19
C LYS A 83 -21.90 -14.20 23.41
N ASN A 84 -21.68 -13.07 22.74
CA ASN A 84 -22.70 -12.31 22.03
C ASN A 84 -22.54 -12.44 20.50
N SER A 85 -21.54 -13.14 19.98
CA SER A 85 -21.32 -13.21 18.54
C SER A 85 -22.20 -14.25 17.86
N GLU A 86 -22.82 -13.84 16.75
CA GLU A 86 -23.66 -14.69 15.90
C GLU A 86 -22.94 -15.97 15.39
N PRO A 87 -23.67 -17.08 15.16
CA PRO A 87 -23.08 -18.35 14.71
C PRO A 87 -22.28 -18.27 13.40
N TRP A 88 -22.66 -17.37 12.48
CA TRP A 88 -21.93 -17.15 11.23
C TRP A 88 -20.57 -16.48 11.46
N TYR A 89 -20.43 -15.65 12.50
CA TYR A 89 -19.14 -15.06 12.87
C TYR A 89 -18.17 -16.12 13.37
N ASN A 90 -18.68 -17.11 14.10
CA ASN A 90 -17.87 -18.25 14.51
C ASN A 90 -17.30 -19.02 13.30
N LYS A 91 -18.03 -19.13 12.18
CA LYS A 91 -17.50 -19.72 10.94
C LYS A 91 -16.35 -18.89 10.33
N ILE A 92 -16.44 -17.56 10.33
CA ILE A 92 -15.34 -16.69 9.86
C ILE A 92 -14.16 -16.74 10.84
N ARG A 93 -14.45 -16.87 12.15
CA ARG A 93 -13.42 -17.01 13.19
C ARG A 93 -12.61 -18.29 13.03
N VAL A 94 -13.20 -19.37 12.51
CA VAL A 94 -12.46 -20.60 12.12
C VAL A 94 -11.46 -20.33 11.00
N MET A 95 -11.78 -19.48 10.03
CA MET A 95 -10.80 -19.07 9.00
C MET A 95 -9.66 -18.21 9.58
N LEU A 96 -9.91 -17.55 10.71
CA LEU A 96 -8.93 -16.78 11.48
C LEU A 96 -8.27 -17.60 12.61
N ASP A 97 -8.45 -18.93 12.60
CA ASP A 97 -7.80 -19.81 13.56
C ASP A 97 -6.30 -19.94 13.24
N GLU A 98 -5.50 -20.17 14.28
CA GLU A 98 -4.04 -20.18 14.22
C GLU A 98 -3.54 -21.17 13.15
N ARG A 99 -4.15 -22.36 13.11
CA ARG A 99 -3.75 -23.44 12.20
C ARG A 99 -4.04 -23.10 10.74
N VAL A 100 -5.20 -22.48 10.46
CA VAL A 100 -5.60 -22.10 9.10
C VAL A 100 -4.72 -20.96 8.59
N VAL A 101 -4.50 -19.94 9.44
CA VAL A 101 -3.63 -18.81 9.10
C VAL A 101 -2.18 -19.27 8.92
N LEU A 102 -1.67 -20.17 9.77
CA LEU A 102 -0.35 -20.78 9.61
C LEU A 102 -0.24 -21.56 8.29
N ALA A 103 -1.24 -22.38 7.97
CA ALA A 103 -1.26 -23.13 6.71
C ALA A 103 -1.24 -22.18 5.51
N ALA A 104 -2.00 -21.08 5.55
CA ALA A 104 -1.99 -20.05 4.50
C ALA A 104 -0.61 -19.39 4.35
N VAL A 105 0.10 -19.09 5.44
CA VAL A 105 1.49 -18.57 5.40
C VAL A 105 2.41 -19.57 4.71
N LEU A 106 2.35 -20.85 5.10
CA LEU A 106 3.20 -21.89 4.53
C LEU A 106 2.91 -22.12 3.05
N ILE A 107 1.62 -22.14 2.66
CA ILE A 107 1.20 -22.23 1.25
C ILE A 107 1.73 -21.02 0.46
N GLY A 108 1.61 -19.81 0.99
CA GLY A 108 2.12 -18.60 0.33
C GLY A 108 3.63 -18.63 0.11
N ILE A 109 4.40 -19.09 1.10
CA ILE A 109 5.86 -19.28 0.96
C ILE A 109 6.17 -20.38 -0.07
N LEU A 110 5.48 -21.53 0.01
CA LEU A 110 5.69 -22.66 -0.89
C LEU A 110 5.40 -22.27 -2.35
N LEU A 111 4.27 -21.62 -2.62
CA LEU A 111 3.91 -21.15 -3.95
C LEU A 111 4.95 -20.18 -4.51
N GLN A 112 5.50 -19.30 -3.66
CA GLN A 112 6.55 -18.39 -4.09
C GLN A 112 7.88 -19.10 -4.35
N ILE A 113 8.24 -20.12 -3.57
CA ILE A 113 9.42 -20.96 -3.85
C ILE A 113 9.25 -21.71 -5.18
N ILE A 114 8.06 -22.29 -5.42
CA ILE A 114 7.74 -22.97 -6.68
C ILE A 114 7.85 -21.98 -7.84
N ASN A 115 7.33 -20.74 -7.69
CA ASN A 115 7.47 -19.71 -8.71
C ASN A 115 8.95 -19.43 -9.05
N LEU A 116 9.80 -19.24 -8.03
CA LEU A 116 11.24 -19.03 -8.23
C LEU A 116 11.92 -20.23 -8.91
N TYR A 117 11.54 -21.45 -8.53
CA TYR A 117 12.04 -22.68 -9.16
C TYR A 117 11.65 -22.77 -10.65
N LEU A 118 10.38 -22.48 -10.98
CA LEU A 118 9.88 -22.49 -12.36
C LEU A 118 10.49 -21.39 -13.23
N LEU A 119 10.90 -20.27 -12.62
CA LEU A 119 11.65 -19.21 -13.31
C LEU A 119 13.08 -19.62 -13.66
N GLY A 120 13.61 -20.70 -13.06
CA GLY A 120 14.94 -21.24 -13.37
C GLY A 120 16.10 -20.37 -12.89
N GLY A 121 15.88 -19.43 -11.98
CA GLY A 121 16.92 -18.53 -11.50
C GLY A 121 16.44 -17.52 -10.46
N ILE A 122 17.34 -16.61 -10.07
CA ILE A 122 17.12 -15.59 -9.04
C ILE A 122 16.76 -14.25 -9.72
N PRO A 123 15.49 -13.81 -9.70
CA PRO A 123 15.04 -12.64 -10.48
C PRO A 123 15.72 -11.32 -10.09
N ILE A 124 16.16 -11.17 -8.83
CA ILE A 124 16.87 -9.95 -8.40
C ILE A 124 18.19 -9.73 -9.16
N LEU A 125 18.81 -10.79 -9.68
CA LEU A 125 20.12 -10.75 -10.34
C LEU A 125 20.03 -10.64 -11.88
N SER A 126 18.82 -10.76 -12.45
CA SER A 126 18.62 -10.72 -13.91
C SER A 126 17.38 -9.90 -14.26
N GLY A 127 17.59 -8.79 -14.98
CA GLY A 127 16.49 -7.95 -15.49
C GLY A 127 15.50 -8.72 -16.38
N TYR A 128 15.95 -9.76 -17.09
CA TYR A 128 15.08 -10.61 -17.92
C TYR A 128 14.15 -11.48 -17.07
N LEU A 129 14.69 -12.16 -16.05
CA LEU A 129 13.90 -12.99 -15.14
C LEU A 129 12.94 -12.14 -14.31
N LYS A 130 13.35 -10.93 -13.94
CA LYS A 130 12.50 -9.95 -13.23
C LYS A 130 11.23 -9.62 -14.01
N PHE A 131 11.30 -9.44 -15.32
CA PHE A 131 10.12 -9.16 -16.16
C PHE A 131 9.16 -10.36 -16.21
N LYS A 132 9.68 -11.59 -16.18
CA LYS A 132 8.88 -12.83 -16.17
C LYS A 132 8.40 -13.25 -14.78
N ALA A 133 8.92 -12.64 -13.72
CA ALA A 133 8.74 -13.10 -12.35
C ALA A 133 7.35 -12.86 -11.74
N THR A 134 6.53 -11.98 -12.34
CA THR A 134 5.10 -11.83 -12.01
C THR A 134 4.26 -12.85 -12.78
N THR A 135 4.48 -14.12 -12.49
CA THR A 135 3.64 -15.22 -12.99
C THR A 135 2.29 -15.22 -12.27
N ASP A 136 1.34 -16.00 -12.78
CA ASP A 136 0.06 -16.19 -12.10
C ASP A 136 0.24 -16.82 -10.71
N LEU A 137 1.28 -17.65 -10.49
CA LEU A 137 1.61 -18.17 -9.17
C LEU A 137 1.96 -17.06 -8.17
N TRP A 138 2.73 -16.05 -8.59
CA TRP A 138 3.04 -14.91 -7.72
C TRP A 138 1.77 -14.13 -7.35
N ARG A 139 0.84 -13.97 -8.31
CA ARG A 139 -0.45 -13.29 -8.11
C ARG A 139 -1.35 -13.99 -7.09
N PHE A 140 -1.18 -15.28 -6.85
CA PHE A 140 -1.85 -16.00 -5.74
C PHE A 140 -1.03 -16.04 -4.46
N ALA A 141 0.29 -16.24 -4.57
CA ALA A 141 1.18 -16.37 -3.41
C ALA A 141 1.17 -15.11 -2.55
N TYR A 142 1.28 -13.92 -3.17
CA TYR A 142 1.40 -12.66 -2.44
C TYR A 142 0.10 -12.26 -1.69
N PRO A 143 -1.09 -12.29 -2.30
CA PRO A 143 -2.34 -11.95 -1.61
C PRO A 143 -2.75 -12.95 -0.52
N ILE A 144 -2.27 -14.21 -0.58
CA ILE A 144 -2.47 -15.18 0.49
C ILE A 144 -1.49 -14.91 1.63
N PHE A 145 -0.21 -14.77 1.31
CA PHE A 145 0.86 -14.64 2.30
C PHE A 145 0.70 -13.40 3.17
N LEU A 146 0.48 -12.22 2.56
CA LEU A 146 0.57 -10.95 3.28
C LEU A 146 -0.52 -10.78 4.36
N PRO A 147 -1.82 -10.99 4.09
CA PRO A 147 -2.86 -11.01 5.12
C PRO A 147 -2.60 -12.09 6.17
N ALA A 148 -2.19 -13.29 5.76
CA ALA A 148 -1.98 -14.39 6.69
C ALA A 148 -0.86 -14.09 7.70
N ILE A 149 0.31 -13.63 7.23
CA ILE A 149 1.45 -13.36 8.12
C ILE A 149 1.17 -12.17 9.06
N THR A 150 0.49 -11.14 8.57
CA THR A 150 0.16 -9.96 9.41
C THR A 150 -0.91 -10.30 10.44
N ILE A 151 -1.93 -11.10 10.10
CA ILE A 151 -2.92 -11.60 11.07
C ILE A 151 -2.25 -12.49 12.13
N LEU A 152 -1.33 -13.37 11.71
CA LEU A 152 -0.56 -14.24 12.59
C LEU A 152 0.22 -13.41 13.61
N LEU A 153 0.97 -12.39 13.15
CA LEU A 153 1.74 -11.49 14.01
C LEU A 153 0.84 -10.65 14.94
N ALA A 154 -0.34 -10.24 14.46
CA ALA A 154 -1.27 -9.42 15.22
C ALA A 154 -1.94 -10.20 16.36
N LYS A 155 -2.42 -11.42 16.08
CA LYS A 155 -3.26 -12.20 16.99
C LYS A 155 -2.49 -13.19 17.84
N TYR A 156 -1.37 -13.74 17.35
CA TYR A 156 -0.66 -14.84 18.00
C TYR A 156 0.82 -14.50 18.26
N PRO A 157 1.23 -14.18 19.50
CA PRO A 157 2.59 -13.69 19.85
C PRO A 157 3.78 -14.66 19.78
N ARG A 158 3.82 -15.69 18.93
CA ARG A 158 4.87 -16.72 19.04
C ARG A 158 6.19 -16.30 18.37
N LYS A 159 7.33 -16.58 19.02
CA LYS A 159 8.67 -16.26 18.52
C LYS A 159 8.94 -16.83 17.12
N TRP A 160 8.47 -18.05 16.86
CA TRP A 160 8.62 -18.73 15.56
C TRP A 160 7.90 -18.02 14.39
N TYR A 161 6.89 -17.19 14.65
CA TYR A 161 6.19 -16.46 13.59
C TYR A 161 6.99 -15.27 13.05
N TYR A 162 7.85 -14.69 13.88
CA TYR A 162 8.82 -13.70 13.40
C TYR A 162 9.83 -14.34 12.46
N LEU A 163 10.21 -15.61 12.71
CA LEU A 163 11.06 -16.35 11.79
C LEU A 163 10.35 -16.60 10.45
N LEU A 164 9.09 -17.02 10.46
CA LEU A 164 8.29 -17.17 9.23
C LEU A 164 8.15 -15.85 8.46
N PHE A 165 7.99 -14.74 9.17
CA PHE A 165 7.98 -13.41 8.56
C PHE A 165 9.31 -13.08 7.86
N ILE A 166 10.44 -13.34 8.50
CA ILE A 166 11.78 -13.11 7.92
C ILE A 166 12.02 -14.02 6.71
N ILE A 167 11.65 -15.31 6.79
CA ILE A 167 11.76 -16.26 5.68
C ILE A 167 10.91 -15.78 4.49
N GLY A 168 9.64 -15.46 4.73
CA GLY A 168 8.76 -14.96 3.69
C GLY A 168 9.26 -13.65 3.10
N LEU A 169 9.73 -12.70 3.92
CA LEU A 169 10.34 -11.46 3.45
C LEU A 169 11.53 -11.74 2.52
N GLY A 170 12.42 -12.66 2.88
CA GLY A 170 13.57 -13.05 2.06
C GLY A 170 13.14 -13.67 0.72
N VAL A 171 12.21 -14.62 0.76
CA VAL A 171 11.68 -15.30 -0.43
C VAL A 171 10.99 -14.34 -1.40
N PHE A 172 10.20 -13.37 -0.90
CA PHE A 172 9.59 -12.34 -1.74
C PHE A 172 10.59 -11.26 -2.18
N ALA A 173 11.63 -10.95 -1.41
CA ALA A 173 12.69 -10.01 -1.80
C ALA A 173 13.56 -10.53 -2.94
N ILE A 174 13.84 -11.83 -2.96
CA ILE A 174 14.57 -12.51 -4.05
C ILE A 174 13.87 -12.31 -5.40
N ASN A 175 12.56 -12.08 -5.42
CA ASN A 175 11.79 -11.80 -6.62
C ASN A 175 12.18 -10.47 -7.30
N GLY A 176 12.93 -9.59 -6.63
CA GLY A 176 13.41 -8.32 -7.18
C GLY A 176 12.34 -7.22 -7.28
N TYR A 177 11.13 -7.46 -6.78
CA TYR A 177 10.05 -6.47 -6.72
C TYR A 177 10.13 -5.65 -5.43
N ARG A 178 10.68 -4.44 -5.54
CA ARG A 178 10.84 -3.51 -4.40
C ARG A 178 9.55 -3.25 -3.64
N THR A 179 8.45 -3.04 -4.36
CA THR A 179 7.14 -2.68 -3.78
C THR A 179 6.60 -3.76 -2.86
N THR A 180 6.74 -5.03 -3.25
CA THR A 180 6.21 -6.18 -2.52
C THR A 180 7.01 -6.43 -1.24
N THR A 181 8.34 -6.29 -1.32
CA THR A 181 9.22 -6.37 -0.15
C THR A 181 8.93 -5.27 0.85
N MET A 182 8.81 -4.02 0.37
CA MET A 182 8.45 -2.88 1.23
C MET A 182 7.06 -3.07 1.85
N ALA A 183 6.09 -3.59 1.09
CA ALA A 183 4.75 -3.82 1.59
C ALA A 183 4.72 -4.84 2.74
N ILE A 184 5.42 -5.97 2.62
CA ILE A 184 5.54 -6.98 3.70
C ILE A 184 6.21 -6.36 4.93
N LEU A 185 7.33 -5.69 4.72
CA LEU A 185 8.16 -5.10 5.77
C LEU A 185 7.40 -4.02 6.57
N ILE A 186 6.80 -3.05 5.89
CA ILE A 186 6.07 -1.93 6.52
C ILE A 186 4.77 -2.44 7.14
N SER A 187 4.01 -3.32 6.48
CA SER A 187 2.76 -3.86 7.06
C SER A 187 3.03 -4.67 8.33
N GLY A 188 4.08 -5.48 8.33
CA GLY A 188 4.54 -6.20 9.52
C GLY A 188 4.93 -5.24 10.64
N PHE A 189 5.69 -4.18 10.32
CA PHE A 189 6.10 -3.18 11.29
C PHE A 189 4.92 -2.42 11.91
N ILE A 190 3.97 -1.94 11.10
CA ILE A 190 2.76 -1.25 11.59
C ILE A 190 1.93 -2.18 12.47
N THR A 191 1.82 -3.46 12.08
CA THR A 191 1.13 -4.48 12.90
C THR A 191 1.79 -4.63 14.27
N LEU A 192 3.12 -4.72 14.32
CA LEU A 192 3.86 -4.82 15.58
C LEU A 192 3.79 -3.54 16.41
N TYR A 193 3.81 -2.37 15.77
CA TYR A 193 3.65 -1.09 16.45
C TYR A 193 2.35 -1.04 17.25
N TYR A 194 1.21 -1.42 16.65
CA TYR A 194 -0.08 -1.40 17.32
C TYR A 194 -0.27 -2.53 18.34
N THR A 195 0.37 -3.69 18.15
CA THR A 195 0.15 -4.87 19.01
C THR A 195 1.18 -5.03 20.13
N ARG A 196 2.39 -4.46 20.01
CA ARG A 196 3.53 -4.73 20.92
C ARG A 196 3.99 -3.56 21.78
N LYS A 197 3.33 -2.40 21.76
CA LYS A 197 3.71 -1.22 22.57
C LYS A 197 5.24 -1.01 22.61
N MET A 198 5.86 -0.99 21.43
CA MET A 198 7.31 -0.93 21.30
C MET A 198 7.88 0.38 21.88
N LYS A 199 9.08 0.31 22.49
CA LYS A 199 9.78 1.52 22.94
C LYS A 199 10.13 2.41 21.74
N THR A 200 10.10 3.73 21.92
CA THR A 200 10.40 4.73 20.86
C THR A 200 11.75 4.48 20.17
N SER A 201 12.78 4.03 20.91
CA SER A 201 14.08 3.69 20.33
C SER A 201 14.00 2.58 19.28
N HIS A 202 13.20 1.55 19.53
CA HIS A 202 13.05 0.42 18.60
C HIS A 202 12.24 0.84 17.37
N ILE A 203 11.29 1.75 17.55
CA ILE A 203 10.51 2.33 16.44
C ILE A 203 11.45 3.12 15.52
N LEU A 204 12.32 3.97 16.07
CA LEU A 204 13.28 4.75 15.29
C LEU A 204 14.29 3.87 14.56
N ILE A 205 14.84 2.85 15.23
CA ILE A 205 15.75 1.87 14.61
C ILE A 205 15.04 1.12 13.48
N ALA A 206 13.80 0.69 13.68
CA ALA A 206 13.04 -0.01 12.66
C ALA A 206 12.76 0.89 11.44
N ILE A 207 12.38 2.16 11.64
CA ILE A 207 12.19 3.13 10.55
C ILE A 207 13.50 3.32 9.76
N LEU A 208 14.63 3.44 10.46
CA LEU A 208 15.94 3.55 9.82
C LEU A 208 16.29 2.31 9.00
N LEU A 209 16.08 1.11 9.56
CA LEU A 209 16.31 -0.15 8.86
C LEU A 209 15.40 -0.31 7.64
N ILE A 210 14.13 0.08 7.76
CA ILE A 210 13.17 0.07 6.64
C ILE A 210 13.67 1.00 5.53
N GLY A 211 14.11 2.21 5.87
CA GLY A 211 14.69 3.15 4.91
C GLY A 211 15.92 2.57 4.22
N LEU A 212 16.85 1.98 4.98
CA LEU A 212 18.08 1.39 4.45
C LEU A 212 17.79 0.21 3.53
N VAL A 213 16.90 -0.71 3.92
CA VAL A 213 16.48 -1.84 3.07
C VAL A 213 15.76 -1.33 1.82
N GLY A 214 14.96 -0.26 1.92
CA GLY A 214 14.30 0.38 0.78
C GLY A 214 15.26 0.97 -0.23
N VAL A 215 16.32 1.64 0.24
CA VAL A 215 17.39 2.21 -0.58
C VAL A 215 18.23 1.10 -1.20
N ALA A 216 18.68 0.13 -0.40
CA ALA A 216 19.51 -0.97 -0.86
C ALA A 216 18.79 -1.84 -1.90
N ALA A 217 17.55 -2.23 -1.64
CA ALA A 217 16.73 -2.99 -2.59
C ALA A 217 16.51 -2.20 -3.89
N GLY A 218 16.27 -0.88 -3.80
CA GLY A 218 16.13 -0.02 -4.97
C GLY A 218 17.41 0.06 -5.80
N TYR A 219 18.56 0.25 -5.14
CA TYR A 219 19.86 0.34 -5.79
C TYR A 219 20.27 -0.99 -6.45
N ILE A 220 20.17 -2.11 -5.73
CA ILE A 220 20.48 -3.46 -6.26
C ILE A 220 19.59 -3.77 -7.47
N ALA A 221 18.29 -3.46 -7.38
CA ALA A 221 17.34 -3.73 -8.44
C ALA A 221 17.51 -2.87 -9.69
N VAL A 222 18.19 -1.72 -9.58
CA VAL A 222 18.58 -0.88 -10.72
C VAL A 222 19.89 -1.37 -11.32
N MET A 223 20.87 -1.74 -10.50
CA MET A 223 22.16 -2.28 -10.95
C MET A 223 22.02 -3.64 -11.65
N SER A 224 20.99 -4.42 -11.35
CA SER A 224 20.73 -5.71 -12.03
C SER A 224 20.10 -5.58 -13.42
N ILE A 225 19.78 -4.35 -13.87
CA ILE A 225 19.29 -4.10 -15.22
C ILE A 225 20.51 -3.95 -16.14
N GLN A 226 20.87 -5.04 -16.82
CA GLN A 226 22.06 -5.15 -17.67
C GLN A 226 22.19 -4.03 -18.73
N TRP A 227 21.07 -3.45 -19.17
CA TRP A 227 21.00 -2.44 -20.22
C TRP A 227 20.90 -0.99 -19.69
N GLN A 228 20.98 -0.78 -18.39
CA GLN A 228 20.92 0.55 -17.78
C GLN A 228 22.07 0.76 -16.80
N GLN A 229 23.10 1.48 -17.22
CA GLN A 229 24.14 1.95 -16.30
C GLN A 229 23.71 3.30 -15.70
N TRP A 230 23.38 3.29 -14.42
CA TRP A 230 23.04 4.49 -13.66
C TRP A 230 24.28 4.97 -12.89
N SER A 231 24.67 6.23 -13.08
CA SER A 231 25.78 6.85 -12.34
C SER A 231 25.33 7.51 -11.03
N LEU A 232 24.07 7.34 -10.63
CA LEU A 232 23.50 8.00 -9.46
C LEU A 232 23.86 7.24 -8.17
N ASN A 233 24.23 7.99 -7.13
CA ASN A 233 24.38 7.45 -5.79
C ASN A 233 23.03 6.94 -5.25
N PRO A 234 23.01 5.97 -4.30
CA PRO A 234 21.77 5.40 -3.78
C PRO A 234 20.76 6.44 -3.26
N LEU A 235 21.24 7.52 -2.63
CA LEU A 235 20.38 8.59 -2.13
C LEU A 235 19.85 9.49 -3.26
N GLN A 236 20.70 9.83 -4.23
CA GLN A 236 20.29 10.57 -5.43
C GLN A 236 19.29 9.77 -6.26
N LEU A 237 19.38 8.44 -6.27
CA LEU A 237 18.40 7.58 -6.93
C LEU A 237 17.01 7.71 -6.32
N VAL A 238 16.90 7.80 -4.99
CA VAL A 238 15.60 8.02 -4.32
C VAL A 238 15.01 9.36 -4.70
N ALA A 239 15.81 10.44 -4.63
CA ALA A 239 15.37 11.77 -5.04
C ALA A 239 14.97 11.79 -6.52
N TYR A 240 15.80 11.24 -7.41
CA TYR A 240 15.52 11.13 -8.83
C TYR A 240 14.20 10.39 -9.09
N ARG A 241 13.92 9.30 -8.37
CA ARG A 241 12.67 8.55 -8.53
C ARG A 241 11.46 9.40 -8.15
N ALA A 242 11.55 10.19 -7.08
CA ALA A 242 10.50 11.13 -6.71
C ALA A 242 10.34 12.26 -7.74
N GLY A 243 11.44 12.81 -8.25
CA GLY A 243 11.42 13.84 -9.28
C GLY A 243 10.87 13.33 -10.62
N PHE A 244 11.25 12.13 -11.04
CA PHE A 244 10.79 11.52 -12.29
C PHE A 244 9.30 11.21 -12.26
N THR A 245 8.77 10.64 -11.18
CA THR A 245 7.33 10.35 -11.07
C THR A 245 6.49 11.61 -10.97
N MET A 246 6.98 12.65 -10.28
CA MET A 246 6.33 13.96 -10.25
C MET A 246 6.37 14.66 -11.62
N MET A 247 7.43 14.48 -12.42
CA MET A 247 7.48 14.96 -13.80
C MET A 247 6.52 14.20 -14.72
N VAL A 248 6.39 12.88 -14.54
CA VAL A 248 5.34 12.10 -15.23
C VAL A 248 3.95 12.59 -14.84
N PHE A 249 3.73 12.87 -13.56
CA PHE A 249 2.46 13.44 -13.10
C PHE A 249 2.20 14.83 -13.70
N ASP A 250 3.23 15.67 -13.84
CA ASP A 250 3.12 16.97 -14.49
C ASP A 250 2.62 16.88 -15.93
N LYS A 251 3.18 15.95 -16.71
CA LYS A 251 2.68 15.67 -18.06
C LYS A 251 1.23 15.17 -18.06
N ILE A 252 0.85 14.34 -17.09
CA ILE A 252 -0.54 13.86 -16.94
C ILE A 252 -1.50 15.02 -16.65
N VAL A 253 -1.11 16.00 -15.83
CA VAL A 253 -1.94 17.18 -15.55
C VAL A 253 -2.29 17.94 -16.82
N HIS A 254 -1.35 18.04 -17.77
CA HIS A 254 -1.58 18.66 -19.09
C HIS A 254 -2.28 17.76 -20.11
N MET A 255 -2.53 16.49 -19.76
CA MET A 255 -3.22 15.49 -20.58
C MET A 255 -4.40 14.86 -19.81
N ALA A 256 -5.00 15.64 -18.90
CA ALA A 256 -6.06 15.17 -18.02
C ALA A 256 -7.25 14.63 -18.84
N GLY A 257 -7.69 13.40 -18.54
CA GLY A 257 -8.80 12.74 -19.23
C GLY A 257 -8.44 12.04 -20.55
N ALA A 258 -7.15 11.93 -20.91
CA ALA A 258 -6.73 11.34 -22.19
C ALA A 258 -7.11 9.86 -22.37
N THR A 259 -7.30 9.10 -21.28
CA THR A 259 -7.55 7.64 -21.36
C THR A 259 -8.99 7.24 -21.06
N GLY A 260 -9.86 8.17 -20.68
CA GLY A 260 -11.31 7.94 -20.59
C GLY A 260 -11.77 6.82 -19.64
N GLY A 261 -10.93 6.32 -18.74
CA GLY A 261 -11.25 5.21 -17.83
C GLY A 261 -10.51 3.90 -18.10
N ASP A 262 -9.68 3.85 -19.14
CA ASP A 262 -8.92 2.65 -19.48
C ASP A 262 -7.97 2.22 -18.35
N LEU A 263 -7.34 3.13 -17.61
CA LEU A 263 -6.45 2.74 -16.52
C LEU A 263 -7.23 2.13 -15.35
N PHE A 264 -8.39 2.69 -15.01
CA PHE A 264 -9.27 2.16 -13.98
C PHE A 264 -9.77 0.76 -14.35
N GLN A 265 -10.20 0.55 -15.59
CA GLN A 265 -10.61 -0.77 -16.08
C GLN A 265 -9.43 -1.75 -16.07
N GLN A 266 -8.25 -1.32 -16.52
CA GLN A 266 -7.04 -2.15 -16.50
C GLN A 266 -6.58 -2.49 -15.08
N ALA A 267 -6.77 -1.58 -14.11
CA ALA A 267 -6.43 -1.79 -12.71
C ALA A 267 -7.32 -2.85 -12.04
N LEU A 268 -8.55 -3.05 -12.54
CA LEU A 268 -9.49 -4.08 -12.06
C LEU A 268 -9.46 -5.37 -12.89
N SER A 269 -8.80 -5.35 -14.06
CA SER A 269 -8.69 -6.50 -14.96
C SER A 269 -7.24 -7.00 -15.05
N THR A 270 -6.92 -7.78 -16.07
CA THR A 270 -5.56 -8.33 -16.31
C THR A 270 -4.61 -7.34 -16.97
N GLY A 271 -5.03 -6.09 -17.17
CA GLY A 271 -4.26 -5.04 -17.82
C GLY A 271 -3.03 -4.57 -17.03
N HIS A 272 -2.24 -3.71 -17.67
CA HIS A 272 -1.03 -3.14 -17.07
C HIS A 272 -1.11 -1.60 -17.10
N PRO A 273 -1.79 -0.95 -16.14
CA PRO A 273 -2.00 0.50 -16.21
C PRO A 273 -0.70 1.30 -16.31
N ARG A 274 0.38 0.84 -15.67
CA ARG A 274 1.72 1.46 -15.73
C ARG A 274 2.37 1.47 -17.11
N VAL A 275 1.97 0.55 -17.97
CA VAL A 275 2.39 0.51 -19.37
C VAL A 275 1.60 1.53 -20.17
N THR A 276 0.30 1.61 -19.95
CA THR A 276 -0.56 2.62 -20.59
C THR A 276 -0.08 4.03 -20.24
N VAL A 277 0.33 4.27 -18.98
CA VAL A 277 1.00 5.53 -18.59
C VAL A 277 2.26 5.78 -19.41
N SER A 278 3.13 4.78 -19.61
CA SER A 278 4.39 4.97 -20.33
C SER A 278 4.18 5.27 -21.82
N GLN A 279 3.16 4.66 -22.41
CA GLN A 279 2.77 4.88 -23.81
C GLN A 279 2.15 6.26 -23.99
N VAL A 280 1.09 6.58 -23.23
CA VAL A 280 0.30 7.80 -23.44
C VAL A 280 1.07 9.05 -23.03
N VAL A 281 1.85 9.00 -21.95
CA VAL A 281 2.49 10.18 -21.36
C VAL A 281 3.90 10.43 -21.89
N LEU A 282 4.63 9.36 -22.21
CA LEU A 282 6.04 9.42 -22.61
C LEU A 282 6.32 8.90 -24.02
N ASN A 283 5.29 8.46 -24.75
CA ASN A 283 5.40 7.93 -26.12
C ASN A 283 6.45 6.82 -26.25
N TYR A 284 6.63 5.99 -25.21
CA TYR A 284 7.54 4.87 -25.31
C TYR A 284 7.02 3.83 -26.32
N PRO A 285 7.87 3.36 -27.25
CA PRO A 285 7.44 2.48 -28.32
C PRO A 285 7.02 1.12 -27.78
N VAL A 286 5.92 0.61 -28.31
CA VAL A 286 5.45 -0.76 -28.11
C VAL A 286 6.18 -1.63 -29.13
N SER A 287 7.25 -2.31 -28.70
CA SER A 287 7.99 -3.20 -29.60
C SER A 287 7.31 -4.58 -29.60
N GLY A 288 6.35 -4.79 -30.51
CA GLY A 288 5.59 -6.04 -30.63
C GLY A 288 4.46 -6.18 -29.59
N SER A 289 4.13 -7.41 -29.21
CA SER A 289 3.08 -7.75 -28.22
C SER A 289 3.53 -7.64 -26.76
N THR A 290 4.73 -7.10 -26.50
CA THR A 290 5.28 -6.94 -25.15
C THR A 290 5.55 -5.47 -24.84
N PRO A 291 4.97 -4.95 -23.75
CA PRO A 291 5.26 -3.59 -23.34
C PRO A 291 6.66 -3.46 -22.75
N THR A 292 7.39 -2.44 -23.19
CA THR A 292 8.84 -2.31 -23.01
C THR A 292 9.25 -1.62 -21.71
N THR A 293 8.39 -0.79 -21.09
CA THR A 293 8.72 -0.12 -19.82
C THR A 293 7.47 0.24 -19.01
N SER A 294 7.42 -0.17 -17.74
CA SER A 294 6.37 0.21 -16.78
C SER A 294 6.75 1.50 -16.05
N ILE A 295 5.87 2.50 -16.09
CA ILE A 295 6.12 3.82 -15.51
C ILE A 295 5.04 4.17 -14.49
N THR A 296 5.45 4.82 -13.40
CA THR A 296 4.59 5.14 -12.26
C THR A 296 4.25 6.63 -12.24
N SER A 297 3.04 6.97 -11.76
CA SER A 297 2.46 8.31 -11.88
C SER A 297 1.88 8.88 -10.58
N THR A 298 2.48 8.57 -9.42
CA THR A 298 2.01 8.99 -8.08
C THR A 298 0.57 8.55 -7.75
N ILE A 299 0.12 8.77 -6.51
CA ILE A 299 -1.24 8.41 -6.09
C ILE A 299 -2.33 9.16 -6.86
N PHE A 300 -1.98 10.33 -7.41
CA PHE A 300 -2.90 11.21 -8.13
C PHE A 300 -3.04 10.86 -9.62
N GLY A 301 -1.98 10.32 -10.24
CA GLY A 301 -1.88 10.23 -11.70
C GLY A 301 -2.96 9.43 -12.40
N PRO A 302 -3.25 8.17 -12.02
CA PRO A 302 -4.23 7.37 -12.74
C PRO A 302 -5.61 8.01 -12.82
N ALA A 303 -6.10 8.59 -11.72
CA ALA A 303 -7.39 9.28 -11.72
C ALA A 303 -7.41 10.54 -12.60
N VAL A 304 -6.31 11.32 -12.60
CA VAL A 304 -6.20 12.50 -13.47
C VAL A 304 -6.11 12.10 -14.95
N LEU A 305 -5.36 11.04 -15.26
CA LEU A 305 -5.19 10.59 -16.64
C LEU A 305 -6.50 10.05 -17.23
N ASP A 306 -7.28 9.30 -16.44
CA ASP A 306 -8.56 8.74 -16.90
C ASP A 306 -9.68 9.78 -17.00
N PHE A 307 -9.88 10.56 -15.93
CA PHE A 307 -11.11 11.35 -15.76
C PHE A 307 -10.84 12.79 -15.31
N GLY A 308 -9.57 13.19 -15.20
CA GLY A 308 -9.16 14.54 -14.85
C GLY A 308 -9.25 14.90 -13.38
N PHE A 309 -9.23 16.21 -13.11
CA PHE A 309 -9.09 16.78 -11.77
C PHE A 309 -10.18 16.35 -10.78
N TYR A 310 -11.43 16.29 -11.23
CA TYR A 310 -12.57 15.94 -10.36
C TYR A 310 -12.48 14.50 -9.85
N ALA A 311 -12.04 13.56 -10.69
CA ALA A 311 -11.87 12.19 -10.27
C ALA A 311 -10.75 12.02 -9.24
N MET A 312 -9.64 12.77 -9.39
CA MET A 312 -8.58 12.81 -8.37
C MET A 312 -9.13 13.28 -7.01
N ILE A 313 -9.93 14.34 -6.99
CA ILE A 313 -10.56 14.84 -5.77
C ILE A 313 -11.43 13.76 -5.11
N ILE A 314 -12.31 13.12 -5.90
CA ILE A 314 -13.22 12.07 -5.40
C ILE A 314 -12.40 10.88 -4.87
N GLN A 315 -11.40 10.42 -5.62
CA GLN A 315 -10.53 9.32 -5.23
C GLN A 315 -9.84 9.61 -3.89
N MET A 316 -9.19 10.77 -3.76
CA MET A 316 -8.46 11.13 -2.55
C MET A 316 -9.37 11.27 -1.34
N PHE A 317 -10.58 11.82 -1.53
CA PHE A 317 -11.60 11.88 -0.49
C PHE A 317 -12.03 10.48 -0.03
N ILE A 318 -12.34 9.57 -0.96
CA ILE A 318 -12.76 8.20 -0.66
C ILE A 318 -11.65 7.44 0.07
N ILE A 319 -10.40 7.52 -0.42
CA ILE A 319 -9.25 6.88 0.24
C ILE A 319 -9.11 7.37 1.69
N GLY A 320 -9.21 8.70 1.91
CA GLY A 320 -9.16 9.28 3.26
C GLY A 320 -10.27 8.78 4.18
N ALA A 321 -11.51 8.74 3.67
CA ALA A 321 -12.67 8.29 4.43
C ALA A 321 -12.57 6.79 4.80
N VAL A 322 -12.23 5.94 3.83
CA VAL A 322 -12.07 4.50 4.03
C VAL A 322 -10.95 4.21 5.03
N LEU A 323 -9.78 4.84 4.89
CA LEU A 323 -8.68 4.68 5.84
C LEU A 323 -9.08 5.09 7.26
N ARG A 324 -9.84 6.18 7.41
CA ARG A 324 -10.33 6.61 8.73
C ARG A 324 -11.30 5.60 9.33
N ILE A 325 -12.21 5.05 8.53
CA ILE A 325 -13.19 4.05 8.97
C ILE A 325 -12.47 2.78 9.45
N ILE A 326 -11.53 2.25 8.67
CA ILE A 326 -10.74 1.06 9.03
C ILE A 326 -9.90 1.35 10.29
N TYR A 327 -9.28 2.54 10.38
CA TYR A 327 -8.53 2.96 11.57
C TYR A 327 -9.41 3.03 12.83
N ALA A 328 -10.64 3.53 12.72
CA ALA A 328 -11.55 3.57 13.86
C ALA A 328 -11.97 2.16 14.30
N ALA A 329 -12.20 1.25 13.34
CA ALA A 329 -12.56 -0.14 13.61
C ALA A 329 -11.41 -0.91 14.29
N GLN A 330 -10.17 -0.73 13.83
CA GLN A 330 -9.03 -1.46 14.41
C GLN A 330 -8.76 -1.07 15.87
N ILE A 331 -8.94 0.21 16.23
CA ILE A 331 -8.79 0.67 17.63
C ILE A 331 -9.78 -0.04 18.55
N LYS A 332 -11.00 -0.33 18.08
CA LYS A 332 -12.07 -0.94 18.89
C LYS A 332 -11.96 -2.47 18.98
N ALA A 333 -11.72 -3.14 17.86
CA ALA A 333 -11.78 -4.60 17.78
C ALA A 333 -10.42 -5.29 17.97
N SER A 334 -9.32 -4.62 17.60
CA SER A 334 -7.94 -5.15 17.60
C SER A 334 -7.77 -6.48 16.81
N GLY A 335 -6.54 -7.00 16.73
CA GLY A 335 -6.25 -8.30 16.10
C GLY A 335 -6.28 -8.26 14.57
N ALA A 336 -7.18 -9.03 13.93
CA ALA A 336 -7.22 -9.16 12.46
C ALA A 336 -7.51 -7.83 11.75
N LEU A 337 -8.32 -6.95 12.35
CA LEU A 337 -8.57 -5.61 11.80
C LEU A 337 -7.33 -4.71 11.86
N THR A 338 -6.45 -4.89 12.85
CA THR A 338 -5.15 -4.21 12.91
C THR A 338 -4.24 -4.66 11.76
N ALA A 339 -4.22 -5.96 11.46
CA ALA A 339 -3.47 -6.50 10.32
C ALA A 339 -3.98 -5.95 8.98
N LEU A 340 -5.30 -5.94 8.76
CA LEU A 340 -5.90 -5.37 7.55
C LEU A 340 -5.65 -3.86 7.44
N TYR A 341 -5.76 -3.12 8.54
CA TYR A 341 -5.42 -1.70 8.57
C TYR A 341 -3.96 -1.45 8.18
N ALA A 342 -3.03 -2.23 8.75
CA ALA A 342 -1.61 -2.11 8.46
C ALA A 342 -1.31 -2.35 6.97
N ILE A 343 -1.96 -3.36 6.36
CA ILE A 343 -1.83 -3.65 4.93
C ILE A 343 -2.35 -2.49 4.08
N VAL A 344 -3.57 -2.03 4.33
CA VAL A 344 -4.22 -0.99 3.52
C VAL A 344 -3.45 0.33 3.64
N LEU A 345 -3.05 0.72 4.85
CA LEU A 345 -2.25 1.91 5.08
C LEU A 345 -0.91 1.83 4.33
N THR A 346 -0.19 0.71 4.48
CA THR A 346 1.11 0.50 3.82
C THR A 346 1.02 0.64 2.30
N HIS A 347 0.04 0.00 1.67
CA HIS A 347 -0.09 0.11 0.22
C HIS A 347 -0.46 1.52 -0.23
N THR A 348 -1.23 2.24 0.57
CA THR A 348 -1.55 3.65 0.28
C THR A 348 -0.31 4.53 0.37
N MET A 349 0.59 4.26 1.32
CA MET A 349 1.90 4.93 1.38
C MET A 349 2.73 4.64 0.13
N ILE A 350 2.74 3.39 -0.34
CA ILE A 350 3.47 2.98 -1.55
C ILE A 350 2.87 3.63 -2.80
N TRP A 351 1.54 3.79 -2.87
CA TRP A 351 0.86 4.46 -3.98
C TRP A 351 1.31 5.91 -4.18
N VAL A 352 1.87 6.58 -3.17
CA VAL A 352 2.47 7.92 -3.35
C VAL A 352 3.55 7.91 -4.44
N GLU A 353 4.35 6.85 -4.53
CA GLU A 353 5.30 6.65 -5.65
C GLU A 353 4.63 5.96 -6.84
N THR A 354 3.89 4.87 -6.59
CA THR A 354 3.56 3.90 -7.65
C THR A 354 2.22 4.10 -8.35
N GLY A 355 1.31 4.85 -7.73
CA GLY A 355 -0.08 5.02 -8.13
C GLY A 355 -0.98 3.80 -7.88
N PRO A 356 -2.32 4.03 -7.81
CA PRO A 356 -3.32 2.98 -7.56
C PRO A 356 -3.60 2.11 -8.79
N THR A 357 -2.59 1.34 -9.22
CA THR A 357 -2.60 0.59 -10.49
C THR A 357 -2.62 -0.94 -10.33
N ASP A 358 -2.49 -1.46 -9.10
CA ASP A 358 -2.37 -2.90 -8.86
C ASP A 358 -3.70 -3.48 -8.33
N SER A 359 -4.31 -4.42 -9.07
CA SER A 359 -5.58 -5.08 -8.72
C SER A 359 -5.56 -5.73 -7.33
N VAL A 360 -4.43 -6.33 -6.94
CA VAL A 360 -4.22 -6.94 -5.63
C VAL A 360 -4.45 -5.96 -4.48
N VAL A 361 -4.11 -4.68 -4.66
CA VAL A 361 -4.27 -3.69 -3.60
C VAL A 361 -5.74 -3.33 -3.43
N TYR A 362 -6.49 -3.23 -4.53
CA TYR A 362 -7.95 -3.07 -4.46
C TYR A 362 -8.63 -4.25 -3.77
N LEU A 363 -8.13 -5.48 -3.97
CA LEU A 363 -8.59 -6.65 -3.21
C LEU A 363 -8.39 -6.48 -1.70
N PHE A 364 -7.24 -5.96 -1.25
CA PHE A 364 -7.01 -5.70 0.19
C PHE A 364 -7.95 -4.63 0.74
N TYR A 365 -8.21 -3.57 -0.03
CA TYR A 365 -9.20 -2.55 0.33
C TYR A 365 -10.61 -3.15 0.46
N LEU A 366 -11.03 -3.98 -0.50
CA LEU A 366 -12.31 -4.68 -0.46
C LEU A 366 -12.41 -5.58 0.78
N LEU A 367 -11.38 -6.39 1.05
CA LEU A 367 -11.34 -7.27 2.23
C LEU A 367 -11.45 -6.48 3.54
N ALA A 368 -10.77 -5.34 3.64
CA ALA A 368 -10.85 -4.47 4.81
C ALA A 368 -12.23 -3.84 4.98
N ILE A 369 -12.85 -3.36 3.90
CA ILE A 369 -14.21 -2.80 3.94
C ILE A 369 -15.22 -3.87 4.35
N VAL A 370 -15.15 -5.08 3.76
CA VAL A 370 -16.01 -6.21 4.12
C VAL A 370 -15.81 -6.56 5.59
N ALA A 371 -14.58 -6.66 6.08
CA ALA A 371 -14.31 -6.95 7.49
C ALA A 371 -14.90 -5.89 8.44
N VAL A 372 -14.82 -4.61 8.08
CA VAL A 372 -15.44 -3.52 8.86
C VAL A 372 -16.96 -3.59 8.81
N ALA A 373 -17.55 -3.88 7.65
CA ALA A 373 -19.00 -4.04 7.51
C ALA A 373 -19.54 -5.22 8.33
N LEU A 374 -18.82 -6.34 8.34
CA LEU A 374 -19.15 -7.51 9.17
C LEU A 374 -19.06 -7.16 10.67
N TYR A 375 -18.04 -6.40 11.07
CA TYR A 375 -17.94 -5.92 12.45
C TYR A 375 -19.08 -4.96 12.82
N ALA A 376 -19.42 -4.02 11.93
CA ALA A 376 -20.50 -3.06 12.15
C ALA A 376 -21.88 -3.75 12.24
N THR A 377 -22.18 -4.70 11.35
CA THR A 377 -23.44 -5.46 11.39
C THR A 377 -23.62 -6.27 12.68
N GLN A 378 -22.53 -6.75 13.29
CA GLN A 378 -22.59 -7.41 14.60
C GLN A 378 -22.90 -6.45 15.73
N LEU A 379 -22.32 -5.24 15.70
CA LEU A 379 -22.67 -4.21 16.67
C LEU A 379 -24.16 -3.83 16.55
N MET A 380 -24.71 -3.80 15.33
CA MET A 380 -26.12 -3.49 15.07
C MET A 380 -27.11 -4.58 15.50
N LYS A 381 -26.71 -5.86 15.46
CA LYS A 381 -27.60 -7.00 15.80
C LYS A 381 -27.56 -7.42 17.26
N ASN A 382 -26.58 -6.93 18.04
CA ASN A 382 -26.47 -7.15 19.49
C ASN A 382 -26.84 -5.93 20.36
N PRO A 383 -27.93 -5.18 20.12
CA PRO A 383 -28.31 -4.09 21.01
C PRO A 383 -29.01 -4.58 22.30
N SER A 384 -29.30 -5.88 22.43
CA SER A 384 -30.13 -6.43 23.52
C SER A 384 -29.38 -7.41 24.41
N THR A 385 -28.47 -6.90 25.24
CA THR A 385 -28.15 -7.46 26.58
C THR A 385 -27.74 -6.30 27.49
N SER A 386 -28.66 -5.35 27.69
CA SER A 386 -28.60 -4.39 28.79
C SER A 386 -29.68 -4.73 29.80
#